data_AF-A0A849QBZ8-F1
#
_entry.id   AF-A0A849QBZ8-F1
#
_cell.length_a   1.000
_cell.length_b   1.000
_cell.length_c   1.000
_cell.angle_alpha   90.00
_cell.angle_beta   90.00
_cell.angle_gamma   90.00
#
_symmetry.space_group_name_H-M   'P 1'
#
loop_
_entity.id
_entity.type
_entity.pdbx_description
1 polymer ?
#
loop_
_entity_poly.entity_id
_entity_poly.type
_entity_poly.pdbx_seq_one_letter_code
_entity_poly.pdbx_strand_id
1 'polypeptide(L)'
;TAKIGMALMLGALLYISAGMLQDFFDKPIEPLMEIAAIVLALNILGGAFQGILRGYQRMGAMAVANVARDTIWAVTAIGLVVVADLGPEGALWGMVAGAIIWLIISLVILVQVLRSDPPEDPHLVNRYDRRVVMALVTFGIPVLLSKLLFMVFDWTGTYVIAYFGTVEDVSIYNIAFGIVAIPLILIKAIGVAMLPAMSHAYGEERLGLMRTLWGGSLKLINSLFMPLTAMLMVLAAPAILLIYGMDYVPGALSVLILAPYLLVRPTGLMSTQILAAMALQKLIFKVNMVSVGYNIAVSIILVPMIGIEGAALAASSAFIINSVLMYHYARRESGVDVDNGAMTRLLVGSALAMVVAGGVFLVTDPLGQGFLVLLVRLAGAGLLGLGAYLLYYRRVTVFTEEEMENVMAVAEHSKLAGLILRILRI
;
A
#
# COMPACT_ATOMS: atom_id res chain seq x y z
N THR A 1 8.09 9.95 -28.68
CA THR A 1 9.14 10.99 -28.55
C THR A 1 9.08 11.71 -27.21
N ALA A 2 7.99 12.38 -26.82
CA ALA A 2 7.92 13.16 -25.57
C ALA A 2 8.26 12.37 -24.29
N LYS A 3 7.77 11.12 -24.15
CA LYS A 3 8.07 10.28 -22.98
C LYS A 3 9.49 9.72 -22.96
N ILE A 4 10.10 9.51 -24.14
CA ILE A 4 11.52 9.15 -24.24
C ILE A 4 12.37 10.33 -23.78
N GLY A 5 12.02 11.55 -24.22
CA GLY A 5 12.64 12.78 -23.72
C GLY A 5 12.48 12.95 -22.21
N MET A 6 11.28 12.72 -21.66
CA MET A 6 11.04 12.80 -20.21
C MET A 6 11.79 11.71 -19.42
N ALA A 7 11.83 10.48 -19.92
CA ALA A 7 12.57 9.38 -19.28
C ALA A 7 14.07 9.65 -19.25
N LEU A 8 14.63 10.10 -20.38
CA LEU A 8 16.03 10.49 -20.47
C LEU A 8 16.33 11.71 -19.60
N MET A 9 15.46 12.72 -19.58
CA MET A 9 15.63 13.93 -18.78
C MET A 9 15.59 13.62 -17.28
N LEU A 10 14.60 12.87 -16.80
CA LEU A 10 14.48 12.55 -15.37
C LEU A 10 15.54 11.53 -14.92
N GLY A 11 15.89 10.57 -15.78
CA GLY A 11 17.02 9.67 -15.53
C GLY A 11 18.34 10.43 -15.46
N ALA A 12 18.63 11.28 -16.46
CA ALA A 12 19.85 12.11 -16.46
C ALA A 12 19.88 13.08 -15.29
N LEU A 13 18.74 13.68 -14.91
CA LEU A 13 18.65 14.54 -13.74
C LEU A 13 19.05 13.77 -12.47
N LEU A 14 18.51 12.57 -12.26
CA LEU A 14 18.85 11.76 -11.09
C LEU A 14 20.34 11.36 -11.11
N TYR A 15 20.84 10.94 -12.28
CA TYR A 15 22.25 10.56 -12.47
C TYR A 15 23.20 11.72 -12.15
N ILE A 16 22.94 12.91 -12.70
CA ILE A 16 23.77 14.11 -12.45
C ILE A 16 23.65 14.56 -10.99
N SER A 17 22.48 14.41 -10.37
CA SER A 17 22.29 14.74 -8.95
C SER A 17 22.86 13.70 -7.99
N ALA A 18 23.33 12.54 -8.45
CA ALA A 18 23.76 11.45 -7.59
C ALA A 18 24.90 11.87 -6.64
N GLY A 19 25.93 12.54 -7.16
CA GLY A 19 27.01 13.10 -6.34
C GLY A 19 26.53 14.17 -5.35
N MET A 20 25.64 15.08 -5.78
CA MET A 20 25.05 16.09 -4.88
C MET A 20 24.22 15.46 -3.76
N LEU A 21 23.52 14.37 -4.04
CA LEU A 21 22.71 13.65 -3.06
C LEU A 21 23.59 12.87 -2.08
N GLN A 22 24.68 12.26 -2.55
CA GLN A 22 25.68 11.65 -1.68
C GLN A 22 26.27 12.69 -0.71
N ASP A 23 26.66 13.86 -1.20
CA ASP A 23 27.18 14.95 -0.35
C ASP A 23 26.11 15.45 0.63
N PHE A 24 24.85 15.54 0.19
CA PHE A 24 23.75 15.99 1.05
C PHE A 24 23.43 15.01 2.17
N PHE A 25 23.52 13.70 1.91
CA PHE A 25 23.23 12.64 2.89
C PHE A 25 24.48 12.14 3.62
N ASP A 26 25.68 12.59 3.24
CA ASP A 26 26.99 12.14 3.74
C ASP A 26 27.12 10.59 3.76
N LYS A 27 26.68 9.95 2.66
CA LYS A 27 26.58 8.49 2.55
C LYS A 27 27.05 8.01 1.18
N PRO A 28 27.82 6.91 1.08
CA PRO A 28 28.38 6.40 -0.18
C PRO A 28 27.32 5.70 -1.03
N ILE A 29 26.35 6.46 -1.55
CA ILE A 29 25.18 5.96 -2.29
C ILE A 29 25.21 6.32 -3.77
N GLU A 30 26.21 7.07 -4.22
CA GLU A 30 26.33 7.54 -5.60
C GLU A 30 26.26 6.39 -6.63
N PRO A 31 27.04 5.28 -6.52
CA PRO A 31 26.94 4.17 -7.48
C PRO A 31 25.55 3.53 -7.50
N LEU A 32 24.89 3.44 -6.34
CA LEU A 32 23.53 2.90 -6.22
C LEU A 32 22.50 3.83 -6.87
N MET A 33 22.66 5.15 -6.72
CA MET A 33 21.79 6.16 -7.34
C MET A 33 21.94 6.22 -8.85
N GLU A 34 23.16 6.04 -9.37
CA GLU A 34 23.43 5.94 -10.79
C GLU A 34 22.68 4.76 -11.43
N ILE A 35 22.74 3.57 -10.81
CA ILE A 35 22.00 2.40 -11.28
C ILE A 35 20.48 2.64 -11.16
N ALA A 36 20.04 3.26 -10.06
CA ALA A 36 18.62 3.61 -9.86
C ALA A 36 18.10 4.60 -10.92
N ALA A 37 18.94 5.50 -11.44
CA ALA A 37 18.60 6.40 -12.53
C ALA A 37 18.25 5.66 -13.83
N ILE A 38 18.97 4.58 -14.14
CA ILE A 38 18.67 3.70 -15.27
C ILE A 38 17.29 3.04 -15.07
N VAL A 39 17.05 2.48 -13.88
CA VAL A 39 15.76 1.88 -13.52
C VAL A 39 14.62 2.89 -13.65
N LEU A 40 14.81 4.12 -13.17
CA LEU A 40 13.83 5.20 -13.26
C LEU A 40 13.48 5.50 -14.73
N ALA A 41 14.48 5.66 -15.60
CA ALA A 41 14.26 5.91 -17.01
C ALA A 41 13.46 4.77 -17.68
N LEU A 42 13.84 3.52 -17.43
CA LEU A 42 13.12 2.34 -17.94
C LEU A 42 11.67 2.28 -17.44
N ASN A 43 11.44 2.60 -16.16
CA ASN A 43 10.11 2.61 -15.56
C ASN A 43 9.20 3.70 -16.15
N ILE A 44 9.74 4.89 -16.42
CA ILE A 44 8.98 5.97 -17.08
C ILE A 44 8.54 5.54 -18.48
N LEU A 45 9.42 4.88 -19.23
CA LEU A 45 9.12 4.35 -20.56
C LEU A 45 8.03 3.26 -20.50
N GLY A 46 8.23 2.21 -19.70
CA GLY A 46 7.28 1.11 -19.65
C GLY A 46 5.93 1.51 -19.02
N GLY A 47 5.92 2.47 -18.09
CA GLY A 47 4.70 3.03 -17.52
C GLY A 47 3.80 3.69 -18.56
N ALA A 48 4.38 4.18 -19.66
CA ALA A 48 3.61 4.68 -20.79
C ALA A 48 2.79 3.60 -21.48
N PHE A 49 3.43 2.47 -21.78
CA PHE A 49 2.80 1.35 -22.47
C PHE A 49 1.72 0.73 -21.59
N GLN A 50 2.00 0.58 -20.30
CA GLN A 50 1.01 0.15 -19.31
C GLN A 50 -0.19 1.09 -19.24
N GLY A 51 0.03 2.41 -19.34
CA GLY A 51 -1.06 3.38 -19.42
C GLY A 51 -1.97 3.16 -20.63
N ILE A 52 -1.39 2.87 -21.81
CA ILE A 52 -2.15 2.58 -23.02
C ILE A 52 -2.89 1.25 -22.89
N LEU A 53 -2.22 0.18 -22.44
CA LEU A 53 -2.82 -1.13 -22.20
C LEU A 53 -3.99 -1.08 -21.20
N ARG A 54 -3.88 -0.21 -20.19
CA ARG A 54 -4.97 0.08 -19.24
C ARG A 54 -6.16 0.76 -19.92
N GLY A 55 -5.91 1.66 -20.87
CA GLY A 55 -6.94 2.28 -21.71
C GLY A 55 -7.71 1.24 -22.53
N TYR A 56 -7.01 0.26 -23.10
CA TYR A 56 -7.60 -0.90 -23.80
C TYR A 56 -8.13 -2.00 -22.85
N GLN A 57 -8.17 -1.75 -21.53
CA GLN A 57 -8.65 -2.68 -20.51
C GLN A 57 -7.95 -4.06 -20.50
N ARG A 58 -6.72 -4.16 -21.01
CA ARG A 58 -5.93 -5.41 -21.04
C ARG A 58 -5.23 -5.70 -19.71
N MET A 59 -6.00 -5.71 -18.62
CA MET A 59 -5.50 -5.87 -17.25
C MET A 59 -4.75 -7.20 -17.03
N GLY A 60 -5.21 -8.29 -17.67
CA GLY A 60 -4.53 -9.58 -17.60
C GLY A 60 -3.13 -9.57 -18.24
N ALA A 61 -2.98 -8.90 -19.38
CA ALA A 61 -1.70 -8.80 -20.06
C ALA A 61 -0.69 -7.93 -19.27
N MET A 62 -1.19 -6.87 -18.63
CA MET A 62 -0.39 -6.08 -17.68
C MET A 62 0.08 -6.90 -16.49
N ALA A 63 -0.77 -7.78 -15.95
CA ALA A 63 -0.39 -8.67 -14.86
C ALA A 63 0.74 -9.63 -15.27
N VAL A 64 0.69 -10.21 -16.47
CA VAL A 64 1.77 -11.07 -17.00
C VAL A 64 3.09 -10.29 -17.08
N ALA A 65 3.08 -9.07 -17.60
CA ALA A 65 4.28 -8.23 -17.67
C ALA A 65 4.87 -7.94 -16.28
N ASN A 66 4.02 -7.63 -15.29
CA ASN A 66 4.46 -7.36 -13.91
C ASN A 66 5.02 -8.60 -13.23
N VAL A 67 4.35 -9.76 -13.37
CA VAL A 67 4.82 -11.03 -12.80
C VAL A 67 6.17 -11.43 -13.42
N ALA A 68 6.32 -11.28 -14.74
CA ALA A 68 7.59 -11.53 -15.41
C ALA A 68 8.70 -10.59 -14.90
N ARG A 69 8.41 -9.29 -14.75
CA ARG A 69 9.35 -8.31 -14.17
C ARG A 69 9.83 -8.74 -12.79
N ASP A 70 8.89 -9.03 -11.90
CA ASP A 70 9.19 -9.30 -10.49
C ASP A 70 9.91 -10.66 -10.35
N THR A 71 9.59 -11.64 -11.20
CA THR A 71 10.28 -12.94 -11.27
C THR A 71 11.73 -12.77 -11.77
N ILE A 72 11.93 -12.02 -12.86
CA ILE A 72 13.27 -11.76 -13.39
C ILE A 72 14.10 -10.97 -12.40
N TRP A 73 13.52 -9.93 -11.79
CA TRP A 73 14.19 -9.19 -10.73
C TRP A 73 14.64 -10.11 -9.60
N ALA A 74 13.75 -10.95 -9.07
CA ALA A 74 14.11 -11.87 -7.99
C ALA A 74 15.22 -12.86 -8.38
N VAL A 75 15.09 -13.53 -9.53
CA VAL A 75 16.08 -14.53 -9.99
C VAL A 75 17.44 -13.88 -10.25
N THR A 76 17.46 -12.74 -10.94
CA THR A 76 18.72 -12.04 -11.26
C THR A 76 19.35 -11.39 -10.03
N ALA A 77 18.56 -10.78 -9.15
CA ALA A 77 19.06 -10.23 -7.89
C ALA A 77 19.67 -11.33 -7.02
N ILE A 78 18.96 -12.45 -6.81
CA ILE A 78 19.51 -13.58 -6.04
C ILE A 78 20.77 -14.13 -6.71
N GLY A 79 20.78 -14.30 -8.03
CA GLY A 79 21.94 -14.77 -8.76
C GLY A 79 23.16 -13.84 -8.61
N LEU A 80 22.98 -12.54 -8.81
CA LEU A 80 24.09 -11.57 -8.74
C LEU A 80 24.57 -11.33 -7.30
N VAL A 81 23.67 -11.37 -6.32
CA VAL A 81 24.02 -11.22 -4.90
C VAL A 81 24.75 -12.46 -4.40
N VAL A 82 24.21 -13.66 -4.65
CA VAL A 82 24.74 -14.91 -4.06
C VAL A 82 25.94 -15.46 -4.84
N VAL A 83 25.92 -15.40 -6.17
CA VAL A 83 26.94 -16.04 -7.02
C VAL A 83 28.09 -15.08 -7.33
N ALA A 84 27.79 -13.80 -7.56
CA ALA A 84 28.79 -12.80 -7.95
C ALA A 84 29.25 -11.91 -6.79
N ASP A 85 28.68 -12.08 -5.58
CA ASP A 85 29.00 -11.32 -4.37
C ASP A 85 28.96 -9.79 -4.56
N LEU A 86 28.11 -9.32 -5.48
CA LEU A 86 27.98 -7.90 -5.83
C LEU A 86 27.19 -7.08 -4.79
N GLY A 87 26.85 -7.69 -3.65
CA GLY A 87 26.14 -7.02 -2.55
C GLY A 87 24.88 -6.23 -3.02
N PRO A 88 24.63 -5.02 -2.50
CA PRO A 88 23.49 -4.19 -2.88
C PRO A 88 23.44 -3.81 -4.37
N GLU A 89 24.59 -3.70 -5.04
CA GLU A 89 24.64 -3.38 -6.47
C GLU A 89 24.05 -4.52 -7.31
N GLY A 90 24.33 -5.77 -6.93
CA GLY A 90 23.75 -6.95 -7.59
C GLY A 90 22.22 -6.95 -7.57
N ALA A 91 21.62 -6.52 -6.44
CA ALA A 91 20.17 -6.40 -6.32
C ALA A 91 19.58 -5.31 -7.24
N LEU A 92 20.27 -4.17 -7.39
CA LEU A 92 19.85 -3.08 -8.29
C LEU A 92 20.04 -3.46 -9.76
N TRP A 93 21.12 -4.13 -10.12
CA TRP A 93 21.29 -4.67 -11.48
C TRP A 93 20.23 -5.70 -11.83
N GLY A 94 19.81 -6.52 -10.87
CA GLY A 94 18.64 -7.38 -11.04
C GLY A 94 17.36 -6.58 -11.31
N MET A 95 17.20 -5.44 -10.66
CA MET A 95 16.05 -4.54 -10.90
C MET A 95 16.09 -3.92 -12.30
N VAL A 96 17.28 -3.57 -12.80
CA VAL A 96 17.49 -3.14 -14.19
C VAL A 96 17.06 -4.26 -15.15
N ALA A 97 17.51 -5.49 -14.94
CA ALA A 97 17.14 -6.64 -15.77
C ALA A 97 15.62 -6.86 -15.79
N GLY A 98 14.98 -6.81 -14.61
CA GLY A 98 13.52 -6.87 -14.50
C GLY A 98 12.83 -5.75 -15.28
N ALA A 99 13.27 -4.50 -15.13
CA ALA A 99 12.70 -3.34 -15.82
C ALA A 99 12.85 -3.43 -17.35
N ILE A 100 13.96 -3.97 -17.85
CA ILE A 100 14.17 -4.23 -19.28
C ILE A 100 13.15 -5.25 -19.79
N ILE A 101 13.01 -6.40 -19.10
CA ILE A 101 12.03 -7.42 -19.49
C ILE A 101 10.61 -6.88 -19.44
N TRP A 102 10.28 -6.09 -18.42
CA TRP A 102 8.99 -5.44 -18.30
C TRP A 102 8.69 -4.51 -19.47
N LEU A 103 9.67 -3.70 -19.88
CA LEU A 103 9.56 -2.80 -21.02
C LEU A 103 9.35 -3.57 -22.33
N ILE A 104 10.13 -4.63 -22.56
CA ILE A 104 10.05 -5.47 -23.75
C ILE A 104 8.70 -6.16 -23.83
N ILE A 105 8.27 -6.84 -22.76
CA ILE A 105 6.98 -7.54 -22.74
C ILE A 105 5.82 -6.55 -22.92
N SER A 106 5.87 -5.39 -22.24
CA SER A 106 4.85 -4.36 -22.39
C SER A 106 4.77 -3.83 -23.83
N LEU A 107 5.92 -3.67 -24.50
CA LEU A 107 5.98 -3.26 -25.90
C LEU A 107 5.42 -4.34 -26.84
N VAL A 108 5.80 -5.61 -26.65
CA VAL A 108 5.30 -6.73 -27.46
C VAL A 108 3.78 -6.84 -27.34
N ILE A 109 3.25 -6.81 -26.12
CA ILE A 109 1.80 -6.84 -25.88
C ILE A 109 1.12 -5.64 -26.52
N LEU A 110 1.70 -4.44 -26.37
CA LEU A 110 1.14 -3.24 -26.99
C LEU A 110 1.08 -3.37 -28.52
N VAL A 111 2.14 -3.85 -29.16
CA VAL A 111 2.16 -4.08 -30.61
C VAL A 111 1.13 -5.13 -31.02
N GLN A 112 0.96 -6.21 -30.24
CA GLN A 112 -0.08 -7.21 -30.50
C GLN A 112 -1.48 -6.61 -30.40
N VAL A 113 -1.76 -5.83 -29.36
CA VAL A 113 -3.06 -5.15 -29.16
C VAL A 113 -3.36 -4.20 -30.31
N LEU A 114 -2.40 -3.34 -30.68
CA LEU A 114 -2.56 -2.39 -31.77
C LEU A 114 -2.72 -3.07 -33.14
N ARG A 115 -2.22 -4.31 -33.31
CA ARG A 115 -2.44 -5.10 -34.52
C ARG A 115 -3.79 -5.81 -34.53
N SER A 116 -4.24 -6.31 -33.38
CA SER A 116 -5.52 -7.02 -33.24
C SER A 116 -6.73 -6.09 -33.18
N ASP A 117 -6.52 -4.89 -32.66
CA ASP A 117 -7.56 -3.88 -32.41
C ASP A 117 -6.99 -2.50 -32.80
N PRO A 118 -6.81 -2.28 -34.12
CA PRO A 118 -6.22 -1.04 -34.61
C PRO A 118 -7.13 0.15 -34.30
N PRO A 119 -6.57 1.36 -34.16
CA PRO A 119 -7.37 2.57 -33.96
C PRO A 119 -8.46 2.71 -35.03
N GLU A 120 -9.69 3.06 -34.61
CA GLU A 120 -10.85 3.22 -35.51
C GLU A 120 -10.61 4.20 -36.66
N ASP A 121 -9.77 5.22 -36.45
CA ASP A 121 -9.33 6.14 -37.49
C ASP A 121 -7.79 6.18 -37.59
N PRO A 122 -7.20 5.61 -38.67
CA PRO A 122 -5.77 5.66 -38.93
C PRO A 122 -5.20 7.09 -39.06
N HIS A 123 -6.04 8.08 -39.42
CA HIS A 123 -5.63 9.48 -39.60
C HIS A 123 -5.49 10.23 -38.27
N LEU A 124 -5.99 9.68 -37.16
CA LEU A 124 -5.77 10.22 -35.81
C LEU A 124 -4.42 9.79 -35.23
N VAL A 125 -3.78 8.77 -35.81
CA VAL A 125 -2.44 8.33 -35.42
C VAL A 125 -1.44 9.42 -35.78
N ASN A 126 -0.66 9.89 -34.79
CA ASN A 126 0.39 10.90 -34.96
C ASN A 126 -0.08 12.35 -35.22
N ARG A 127 -1.37 12.67 -35.01
CA ARG A 127 -1.84 14.07 -34.98
C ARG A 127 -1.61 14.72 -33.63
N TYR A 128 -0.88 15.83 -33.61
CA TYR A 128 -0.81 16.71 -32.45
C TYR A 128 -2.10 17.56 -32.40
N ASP A 129 -3.01 17.22 -31.50
CA ASP A 129 -4.13 18.10 -31.16
C ASP A 129 -3.82 18.83 -29.85
N ARG A 130 -3.60 20.14 -29.95
CA ARG A 130 -3.35 21.01 -28.80
C ARG A 130 -4.47 20.92 -27.77
N ARG A 131 -5.73 20.74 -28.19
CA ARG A 131 -6.88 20.61 -27.28
C ARG A 131 -6.76 19.33 -26.47
N VAL A 132 -6.43 18.21 -27.11
CA VAL A 132 -6.24 16.91 -26.44
C VAL A 132 -5.04 16.97 -25.49
N VAL A 133 -3.91 17.52 -25.94
CA VAL A 133 -2.71 17.67 -25.08
C VAL A 133 -3.02 18.55 -23.88
N MET A 134 -3.68 19.69 -24.08
CA MET A 134 -4.03 20.60 -22.99
C MET A 134 -5.04 19.96 -22.03
N ALA A 135 -5.99 19.18 -22.53
CA ALA A 135 -6.92 18.42 -21.69
C ALA A 135 -6.18 17.38 -20.84
N LEU A 136 -5.25 16.61 -21.42
CA LEU A 136 -4.43 15.64 -20.71
C LEU A 136 -3.53 16.30 -19.65
N VAL A 137 -2.95 17.45 -19.94
CA VAL A 137 -2.11 18.20 -18.99
C VAL A 137 -2.96 18.78 -17.85
N THR A 138 -4.10 19.39 -18.17
CA THR A 138 -5.01 19.99 -17.17
C THR A 138 -5.59 18.92 -16.25
N PHE A 139 -5.83 17.70 -16.75
CA PHE A 139 -6.21 16.55 -15.94
C PHE A 139 -5.02 15.94 -15.17
N GLY A 140 -3.86 15.82 -15.83
CA GLY A 140 -2.68 15.14 -15.30
C GLY A 140 -2.00 15.87 -14.16
N ILE A 141 -1.92 17.21 -14.20
CA ILE A 141 -1.25 18.01 -13.16
C ILE A 141 -1.89 17.82 -11.78
N PRO A 142 -3.22 17.97 -11.58
CA PRO A 142 -3.84 17.73 -10.28
C PRO A 142 -3.64 16.31 -9.75
N VAL A 143 -3.67 15.31 -10.64
CA VAL A 143 -3.44 13.90 -10.29
C VAL A 143 -1.98 13.70 -9.87
N LEU A 144 -1.03 14.29 -10.59
CA LEU A 144 0.39 14.27 -10.27
C LEU A 144 0.63 14.91 -8.90
N LEU A 145 0.12 16.12 -8.66
CA LEU A 145 0.25 16.82 -7.37
C LEU A 145 -0.33 16.00 -6.22
N SER A 146 -1.49 15.39 -6.41
CA SER A 146 -2.10 14.52 -5.39
C SER A 146 -1.20 13.31 -5.09
N LYS A 147 -0.65 12.67 -6.12
CA LYS A 147 0.28 11.54 -5.94
C LYS A 147 1.59 11.95 -5.29
N LEU A 148 2.13 13.11 -5.65
CA LEU A 148 3.35 13.65 -5.04
C LEU A 148 3.14 13.92 -3.56
N LEU A 149 1.99 14.47 -3.15
CA LEU A 149 1.67 14.65 -1.73
C LEU A 149 1.63 13.32 -0.96
N PHE A 150 1.00 12.28 -1.52
CA PHE A 150 0.99 10.96 -0.89
C PHE A 150 2.40 10.35 -0.86
N MET A 151 3.19 10.53 -1.92
CA MET A 151 4.57 10.06 -1.95
C MET A 151 5.42 10.77 -0.90
N VAL A 152 5.29 12.08 -0.75
CA VAL A 152 5.95 12.82 0.33
C VAL A 152 5.51 12.25 1.68
N PHE A 153 4.21 12.03 1.89
CA PHE A 153 3.70 11.44 3.14
C PHE A 153 4.38 10.09 3.45
N ASP A 154 4.36 9.16 2.50
CA ASP A 154 4.82 7.79 2.70
C ASP A 154 6.34 7.72 2.89
N TRP A 155 7.09 8.58 2.21
CA TRP A 155 8.56 8.57 2.22
C TRP A 155 9.19 9.57 3.19
N THR A 156 8.40 10.42 3.87
CA THR A 156 8.91 11.42 4.83
C THR A 156 9.81 10.78 5.88
N GLY A 157 9.35 9.71 6.54
CA GLY A 157 10.13 9.04 7.58
C GLY A 157 11.46 8.53 7.04
N THR A 158 11.44 7.87 5.89
CA THR A 158 12.63 7.35 5.21
C THR A 158 13.63 8.47 4.89
N TYR A 159 13.18 9.61 4.36
CA TYR A 159 14.07 10.74 4.04
C TYR A 159 14.64 11.42 5.28
N VAL A 160 13.84 11.59 6.34
CA VAL A 160 14.31 12.20 7.58
C VAL A 160 15.31 11.28 8.29
N ILE A 161 15.06 9.96 8.32
CA ILE A 161 16.05 8.98 8.81
C ILE A 161 17.29 8.97 7.91
N ALA A 162 17.13 9.07 6.59
CA ALA A 162 18.28 9.12 5.68
C ALA A 162 19.18 10.33 5.97
N TYR A 163 18.61 11.45 6.43
CA TYR A 163 19.35 12.66 6.78
C TYR A 163 19.99 12.60 8.18
N PHE A 164 19.27 12.15 9.21
CA PHE A 164 19.77 12.17 10.60
C PHE A 164 20.38 10.86 11.11
N GLY A 165 20.02 9.73 10.50
CA GLY A 165 20.43 8.39 10.90
C GLY A 165 21.36 7.74 9.88
N THR A 166 21.50 6.42 9.96
CA THR A 166 22.40 5.62 9.11
C THR A 166 21.66 4.99 7.90
N VAL A 167 22.37 4.33 6.99
CA VAL A 167 21.75 3.54 5.91
C VAL A 167 21.05 2.29 6.47
N GLU A 168 21.59 1.75 7.57
CA GLU A 168 21.02 0.62 8.30
C GLU A 168 19.65 1.00 8.90
N ASP A 169 19.56 2.16 9.56
CA ASP A 169 18.29 2.67 10.11
C ASP A 169 17.20 2.81 9.04
N VAL A 170 17.56 3.32 7.86
CA VAL A 170 16.65 3.42 6.71
C VAL A 170 16.14 2.04 6.29
N SER A 171 17.02 1.05 6.30
CA SER A 171 16.71 -0.32 5.89
C SER A 171 15.80 -1.01 6.91
N ILE A 172 16.12 -0.92 8.20
CA ILE A 172 15.32 -1.46 9.32
C ILE A 172 13.92 -0.83 9.32
N TYR A 173 13.83 0.49 9.18
CA TYR A 173 12.55 1.21 9.14
C TYR A 173 11.69 0.80 7.94
N ASN A 174 12.27 0.73 6.73
CA ASN A 174 11.53 0.33 5.54
C ASN A 174 11.03 -1.12 5.62
N ILE A 175 11.77 -2.02 6.28
CA ILE A 175 11.32 -3.39 6.56
C ILE A 175 10.13 -3.38 7.51
N ALA A 176 10.19 -2.62 8.60
CA ALA A 176 9.06 -2.46 9.51
C ALA A 176 7.81 -1.95 8.78
N PHE A 177 7.97 -0.92 7.92
CA PHE A 177 6.88 -0.39 7.12
C PHE A 177 6.34 -1.42 6.10
N GLY A 178 7.22 -2.24 5.51
CA GLY A 178 6.87 -3.34 4.62
C GLY A 178 6.00 -4.40 5.31
N ILE A 179 6.35 -4.80 6.53
CA ILE A 179 5.56 -5.72 7.35
C ILE A 179 4.16 -5.14 7.65
N VAL A 180 4.11 -3.85 8.01
CA VAL A 180 2.86 -3.11 8.26
C VAL A 180 2.00 -2.96 7.00
N ALA A 181 2.60 -2.97 5.81
CA ALA A 181 1.89 -2.85 4.55
C ALA A 181 1.13 -4.12 4.14
N ILE A 182 1.51 -5.29 4.65
CA ILE A 182 0.87 -6.58 4.34
C ILE A 182 -0.66 -6.53 4.55
N PRO A 183 -1.18 -6.21 5.75
CA PRO A 183 -2.62 -6.16 5.95
C PRO A 183 -3.30 -5.06 5.11
N LEU A 184 -2.60 -3.97 4.77
CA LEU A 184 -3.16 -2.84 4.00
C LEU A 184 -3.57 -3.21 2.58
N ILE A 185 -2.99 -4.27 2.00
CA ILE A 185 -3.33 -4.76 0.67
C ILE A 185 -4.82 -5.16 0.60
N LEU A 186 -5.33 -5.80 1.66
CA LEU A 186 -6.72 -6.25 1.73
C LEU A 186 -7.70 -5.06 1.78
N ILE A 187 -7.35 -3.99 2.51
CA ILE A 187 -8.19 -2.80 2.60
C ILE A 187 -8.37 -2.16 1.22
N LYS A 188 -7.27 -1.99 0.47
CA LYS A 188 -7.29 -1.31 -0.84
C LYS A 188 -8.23 -2.03 -1.83
N ALA A 189 -8.25 -3.37 -1.81
CA ALA A 189 -9.12 -4.15 -2.68
C ALA A 189 -10.62 -3.87 -2.45
N ILE A 190 -11.03 -3.73 -1.18
CA ILE A 190 -12.43 -3.44 -0.83
C ILE A 190 -12.76 -1.97 -1.09
N GLY A 191 -11.88 -1.04 -0.69
CA GLY A 191 -12.16 0.39 -0.78
C GLY A 191 -12.31 0.94 -2.20
N VAL A 192 -11.60 0.38 -3.18
CA VAL A 192 -11.73 0.82 -4.59
C VAL A 192 -13.11 0.48 -5.17
N ALA A 193 -13.71 -0.65 -4.75
CA ALA A 193 -15.04 -1.05 -5.21
C ALA A 193 -16.17 -0.19 -4.63
N MET A 194 -15.94 0.46 -3.49
CA MET A 194 -16.99 1.21 -2.80
C MET A 194 -17.23 2.62 -3.34
N LEU A 195 -16.22 3.25 -3.94
CA LEU A 195 -16.36 4.60 -4.48
C LEU A 195 -17.45 4.70 -5.56
N PRO A 196 -17.47 3.85 -6.61
CA PRO A 196 -18.54 3.89 -7.62
C PRO A 196 -19.93 3.66 -7.03
N ALA A 197 -20.07 2.71 -6.10
CA ALA A 197 -21.35 2.39 -5.46
C ALA A 197 -21.88 3.55 -4.61
N MET A 198 -21.02 4.18 -3.81
CA MET A 198 -21.38 5.37 -3.03
C MET A 198 -21.69 6.57 -3.92
N SER A 199 -20.95 6.75 -5.02
CA SER A 199 -21.21 7.84 -5.99
C SER A 199 -22.57 7.67 -6.68
N HIS A 200 -22.94 6.44 -7.02
CA HIS A 200 -24.24 6.14 -7.61
C HIS A 200 -25.38 6.39 -6.61
N ALA A 201 -25.26 5.88 -5.38
CA ALA A 201 -26.23 6.11 -4.32
C ALA A 201 -26.41 7.61 -4.01
N TYR A 202 -25.31 8.39 -4.04
CA TYR A 202 -25.34 9.84 -3.88
C TYR A 202 -26.05 10.54 -5.04
N GLY A 203 -25.76 10.13 -6.29
CA GLY A 203 -26.40 10.69 -7.49
C GLY A 203 -27.90 10.40 -7.59
N GLU A 204 -28.37 9.31 -6.99
CA GLU A 204 -29.80 8.96 -6.86
C GLU A 204 -30.45 9.56 -5.61
N GLU A 205 -29.76 10.41 -4.85
CA GLU A 205 -30.22 11.01 -3.58
C GLU A 205 -30.57 9.97 -2.49
N ARG A 206 -30.08 8.73 -2.63
CA ARG A 206 -30.29 7.62 -1.69
C ARG A 206 -29.26 7.65 -0.56
N LEU A 207 -29.27 8.72 0.24
CA LEU A 207 -28.32 8.91 1.34
C LEU A 207 -28.36 7.80 2.40
N GLY A 208 -29.53 7.19 2.63
CA GLY A 208 -29.66 6.03 3.53
C GLY A 208 -28.83 4.84 3.04
N LEU A 209 -28.95 4.49 1.76
CA LEU A 209 -28.16 3.42 1.15
C LEU A 209 -26.66 3.73 1.20
N MET A 210 -26.26 4.98 0.93
CA MET A 210 -24.86 5.40 1.03
C MET A 210 -24.29 5.19 2.46
N ARG A 211 -25.08 5.49 3.50
CA ARG A 211 -24.69 5.24 4.90
C ARG A 211 -24.59 3.76 5.21
N THR A 212 -25.55 2.94 4.76
CA THR A 212 -25.53 1.49 4.94
C THR A 212 -24.32 0.86 4.23
N LEU A 213 -24.01 1.30 3.01
CA LEU A 213 -22.82 0.85 2.27
C LEU A 213 -21.52 1.21 3.02
N TRP A 214 -21.43 2.42 3.56
CA TRP A 214 -20.27 2.87 4.36
C TRP A 214 -20.10 2.05 5.63
N GLY A 215 -21.17 1.89 6.42
CA GLY A 215 -21.15 1.15 7.68
C GLY A 215 -20.86 -0.34 7.48
N GLY A 216 -21.54 -0.97 6.52
CA GLY A 216 -21.32 -2.37 6.17
C GLY A 216 -19.91 -2.64 5.65
N SER A 217 -19.38 -1.74 4.81
CA SER A 217 -18.00 -1.85 4.31
C SER A 217 -16.96 -1.66 5.41
N LEU A 218 -17.20 -0.72 6.33
CA LEU A 218 -16.34 -0.53 7.48
C LEU A 218 -16.29 -1.78 8.37
N LYS A 219 -17.45 -2.40 8.64
CA LYS A 219 -17.55 -3.67 9.36
C LYS A 219 -16.80 -4.79 8.63
N LEU A 220 -16.96 -4.90 7.31
CA LEU A 220 -16.30 -5.93 6.49
C LEU A 220 -14.78 -5.79 6.46
N ILE A 221 -14.29 -4.56 6.31
CA ILE A 221 -12.85 -4.32 6.32
C ILE A 221 -12.29 -4.64 7.70
N ASN A 222 -12.91 -4.13 8.77
CA ASN A 222 -12.43 -4.35 10.12
C ASN A 222 -12.54 -5.80 10.57
N SER A 223 -13.50 -6.58 10.07
CA SER A 223 -13.62 -8.01 10.40
C SER A 223 -12.45 -8.86 9.91
N LEU A 224 -11.65 -8.37 8.98
CA LEU A 224 -10.39 -9.02 8.58
C LEU A 224 -9.18 -8.27 9.10
N PHE A 225 -9.25 -6.95 9.08
CA PHE A 225 -8.08 -6.12 9.24
C PHE A 225 -7.64 -6.01 10.71
N MET A 226 -8.58 -5.91 11.65
CA MET A 226 -8.28 -5.87 13.08
C MET A 226 -7.60 -7.15 13.60
N PRO A 227 -8.07 -8.38 13.31
CA PRO A 227 -7.41 -9.59 13.82
C PRO A 227 -6.03 -9.78 13.18
N LEU A 228 -5.85 -9.44 11.90
CA LEU A 228 -4.54 -9.47 11.25
C LEU A 228 -3.56 -8.48 11.88
N THR A 229 -4.02 -7.26 12.19
CA THR A 229 -3.22 -6.25 12.89
C THR A 229 -2.82 -6.74 14.28
N ALA A 230 -3.75 -7.33 15.03
CA ALA A 230 -3.49 -7.79 16.38
C ALA A 230 -2.49 -8.97 16.41
N MET A 231 -2.61 -9.91 15.46
CA MET A 231 -1.60 -10.97 15.29
C MET A 231 -0.25 -10.42 14.84
N LEU A 232 -0.24 -9.43 13.94
CA LEU A 232 0.99 -8.77 13.50
C LEU A 232 1.75 -8.14 14.67
N MET A 233 1.05 -7.51 15.62
CA MET A 233 1.69 -6.91 16.79
C MET A 233 2.49 -7.93 17.61
N VAL A 234 1.92 -9.11 17.84
CA VAL A 234 2.59 -10.14 18.65
C VAL A 234 3.63 -10.94 17.86
N LEU A 235 3.43 -11.08 16.55
CA LEU A 235 4.30 -11.87 15.68
C LEU A 235 5.32 -11.03 14.89
N ALA A 236 5.42 -9.72 15.14
CA ALA A 236 6.29 -8.81 14.38
C ALA A 236 7.77 -9.23 14.40
N ALA A 237 8.35 -9.39 15.59
CA ALA A 237 9.75 -9.80 15.75
C ALA A 237 10.06 -11.15 15.09
N PRO A 238 9.29 -12.24 15.34
CA PRO A 238 9.57 -13.52 14.68
C PRO A 238 9.29 -13.49 13.18
N ALA A 239 8.32 -12.70 12.70
CA ALA A 239 8.10 -12.51 11.26
C ALA A 239 9.29 -11.82 10.60
N ILE A 240 9.84 -10.76 11.22
CA ILE A 240 11.04 -10.09 10.72
C ILE A 240 12.23 -11.04 10.75
N LEU A 241 12.43 -11.78 11.84
CA LEU A 241 13.50 -12.77 11.94
C LEU A 241 13.41 -13.83 10.82
N LEU A 242 12.22 -14.36 10.55
CA LEU A 242 12.02 -15.38 9.53
C LEU A 242 12.32 -14.85 8.11
N ILE A 243 11.87 -13.64 7.80
CA ILE A 243 11.88 -13.10 6.43
C ILE A 243 13.19 -12.39 6.12
N TYR A 244 13.73 -11.64 7.09
CA TYR A 244 14.85 -10.71 6.90
C TYR A 244 16.10 -11.10 7.69
N GLY A 245 15.96 -11.86 8.78
CA GLY A 245 17.07 -12.27 9.64
C GLY A 245 17.23 -11.44 10.91
N MET A 246 18.21 -11.79 11.73
CA MET A 246 18.42 -11.22 13.07
C MET A 246 18.73 -9.73 13.05
N ASP A 247 19.49 -9.25 12.06
CA ASP A 247 19.96 -7.86 12.00
C ASP A 247 18.81 -6.85 11.85
N TYR A 248 17.65 -7.30 11.36
CA TYR A 248 16.49 -6.44 11.14
C TYR A 248 15.45 -6.50 12.27
N VAL A 249 15.61 -7.43 13.23
CA VAL A 249 14.71 -7.58 14.39
C VAL A 249 14.48 -6.29 15.19
N PRO A 250 15.45 -5.36 15.34
CA PRO A 250 15.18 -4.06 15.98
C PRO A 250 13.97 -3.31 15.39
N GLY A 251 13.67 -3.50 14.10
CA GLY A 251 12.52 -2.91 13.43
C GLY A 251 11.16 -3.38 13.97
N ALA A 252 11.11 -4.45 14.77
CA ALA A 252 9.88 -4.92 15.40
C ALA A 252 9.25 -3.87 16.32
N LEU A 253 10.07 -3.05 17.00
CA LEU A 253 9.55 -1.96 17.83
C LEU A 253 8.85 -0.90 16.97
N SER A 254 9.42 -0.56 15.81
CA SER A 254 8.78 0.34 14.84
C SER A 254 7.45 -0.23 14.31
N VAL A 255 7.36 -1.55 14.09
CA VAL A 255 6.06 -2.20 13.74
C VAL A 255 5.03 -2.02 14.84
N LEU A 256 5.42 -2.20 16.11
CA LEU A 256 4.53 -2.02 17.27
C LEU A 256 4.04 -0.57 17.41
N ILE A 257 4.90 0.41 17.11
CA ILE A 257 4.55 1.84 17.13
C ILE A 257 3.61 2.21 15.97
N LEU A 258 3.77 1.58 14.80
CA LEU A 258 2.92 1.78 13.64
C LEU A 258 1.57 1.06 13.78
N ALA A 259 1.51 -0.09 14.44
CA ALA A 259 0.29 -0.91 14.50
C ALA A 259 -0.98 -0.18 15.00
N PRO A 260 -0.95 0.74 15.98
CA PRO A 260 -2.13 1.48 16.41
C PRO A 260 -2.86 2.24 15.29
N TYR A 261 -2.14 2.85 14.33
CA TYR A 261 -2.82 3.58 13.25
C TYR A 261 -3.61 2.64 12.35
N LEU A 262 -3.17 1.38 12.21
CA LEU A 262 -3.86 0.37 11.42
C LEU A 262 -5.31 0.21 11.94
N LEU A 263 -5.53 0.18 13.25
CA LEU A 263 -6.89 0.03 13.82
C LEU A 263 -7.86 1.15 13.42
N VAL A 264 -7.36 2.35 13.11
CA VAL A 264 -8.19 3.52 12.73
C VAL A 264 -8.22 3.74 11.21
N ARG A 265 -7.24 3.19 10.48
CA ARG A 265 -7.04 3.41 9.05
C ARG A 265 -8.24 3.02 8.17
N PRO A 266 -8.93 1.87 8.39
CA PRO A 266 -10.17 1.54 7.67
C PRO A 266 -11.22 2.64 7.73
N THR A 267 -11.44 3.23 8.91
CA THR A 267 -12.41 4.31 9.12
C THR A 267 -12.02 5.54 8.31
N GLY A 268 -10.75 5.94 8.35
CA GLY A 268 -10.24 7.05 7.55
C GLY A 268 -10.38 6.81 6.05
N LEU A 269 -10.10 5.59 5.58
CA LEU A 269 -10.23 5.24 4.17
C LEU A 269 -11.69 5.29 3.69
N MET A 270 -12.62 4.64 4.40
CA MET A 270 -14.05 4.68 4.02
C MET A 270 -14.61 6.10 4.08
N SER A 271 -14.18 6.89 5.07
CA SER A 271 -14.52 8.31 5.17
C SER A 271 -13.99 9.12 3.98
N THR A 272 -12.80 8.77 3.47
CA THR A 272 -12.28 9.39 2.23
C THR A 272 -13.13 9.01 1.02
N GLN A 273 -13.57 7.75 0.90
CA GLN A 273 -14.39 7.31 -0.23
C GLN A 273 -15.76 7.99 -0.27
N ILE A 274 -16.44 8.12 0.88
CA ILE A 274 -17.75 8.79 0.92
C ILE A 274 -17.64 10.30 0.67
N LEU A 275 -16.60 10.96 1.20
CA LEU A 275 -16.33 12.38 0.89
C LEU A 275 -16.01 12.57 -0.59
N ALA A 276 -15.29 11.64 -1.21
CA ALA A 276 -14.97 11.67 -2.63
C ALA A 276 -16.23 11.45 -3.49
N ALA A 277 -17.13 10.54 -3.09
CA ALA A 277 -18.42 10.32 -3.74
C ALA A 277 -19.30 11.58 -3.76
N MET A 278 -19.21 12.41 -2.71
CA MET A 278 -19.88 13.71 -2.60
C MET A 278 -19.13 14.87 -3.31
N ALA A 279 -18.08 14.56 -4.08
CA ALA A 279 -17.23 15.53 -4.77
C ALA A 279 -16.49 16.53 -3.85
N LEU A 280 -16.25 16.19 -2.58
CA LEU A 280 -15.57 17.06 -1.59
C LEU A 280 -14.03 16.94 -1.64
N GLN A 281 -13.45 16.84 -2.84
CA GLN A 281 -12.01 16.61 -3.05
C GLN A 281 -11.14 17.73 -2.45
N LYS A 282 -11.62 18.98 -2.43
CA LYS A 282 -10.91 20.11 -1.82
C LYS A 282 -10.74 19.94 -0.30
N LEU A 283 -11.74 19.34 0.36
CA LEU A 283 -11.68 19.07 1.80
C LEU A 283 -10.69 17.94 2.10
N ILE A 284 -10.77 16.86 1.32
CA ILE A 284 -9.82 15.73 1.39
C ILE A 284 -8.38 16.24 1.23
N PHE A 285 -8.14 17.09 0.23
CA PHE A 285 -6.82 17.67 -0.03
C PHE A 285 -6.31 18.49 1.17
N LYS A 286 -7.15 19.35 1.76
CA LYS A 286 -6.78 20.14 2.95
C LYS A 286 -6.40 19.26 4.13
N VAL A 287 -7.20 18.23 4.44
CA VAL A 287 -6.89 17.29 5.54
C VAL A 287 -5.59 16.55 5.29
N ASN A 288 -5.34 16.11 4.06
CA ASN A 288 -4.08 15.46 3.68
C ASN A 288 -2.88 16.41 3.83
N MET A 289 -3.00 17.67 3.41
CA MET A 289 -1.92 18.66 3.60
C MET A 289 -1.58 18.87 5.08
N VAL A 290 -2.59 18.99 5.95
CA VAL A 290 -2.37 19.11 7.40
C VAL A 290 -1.63 17.87 7.93
N SER A 291 -2.03 16.69 7.47
CA SER A 291 -1.42 15.43 7.91
C SER A 291 0.03 15.28 7.42
N VAL A 292 0.32 15.67 6.16
CA VAL A 292 1.68 15.70 5.61
C VAL A 292 2.56 16.67 6.38
N GLY A 293 2.09 17.90 6.59
CA GLY A 293 2.84 18.92 7.32
C GLY A 293 3.14 18.49 8.75
N TYR A 294 2.17 17.88 9.42
CA TYR A 294 2.36 17.29 10.75
C TYR A 294 3.40 16.16 10.73
N ASN A 295 3.31 15.21 9.78
CA ASN A 295 4.26 14.10 9.67
C ASN A 295 5.70 14.61 9.49
N ILE A 296 5.92 15.58 8.61
CA ILE A 296 7.23 16.19 8.37
C ILE A 296 7.75 16.87 9.64
N ALA A 297 6.93 17.74 10.26
CA ALA A 297 7.34 18.47 11.45
C ALA A 297 7.72 17.54 12.61
N VAL A 298 6.87 16.56 12.90
CA VAL A 298 7.11 15.62 13.99
C VAL A 298 8.26 14.67 13.68
N SER A 299 8.43 14.23 12.43
CA SER A 299 9.57 13.41 12.02
C SER A 299 10.89 14.15 12.24
N ILE A 300 11.00 15.41 11.80
CA ILE A 300 12.21 16.22 11.96
C ILE A 300 12.57 16.43 13.44
N ILE A 301 11.56 16.50 14.32
CA ILE A 301 11.77 16.67 15.77
C ILE A 301 12.14 15.35 16.44
N LEU A 302 11.41 14.26 16.16
CA LEU A 302 11.56 13.01 16.90
C LEU A 302 12.70 12.13 16.41
N VAL A 303 13.01 12.13 15.10
CA VAL A 303 14.06 11.26 14.56
C VAL A 303 15.43 11.55 15.18
N PRO A 304 15.87 12.80 15.36
CA PRO A 304 17.13 13.08 16.07
C PRO A 304 17.14 12.64 17.54
N MET A 305 15.97 12.52 18.18
CA MET A 305 15.86 12.21 19.61
C MET A 305 15.81 10.71 19.89
N ILE A 306 15.06 9.96 19.06
CA ILE A 306 14.73 8.55 19.29
C ILE A 306 14.81 7.70 18.02
N GLY A 307 15.51 8.17 16.98
CA GLY A 307 15.82 7.38 15.78
C GLY A 307 14.61 6.93 14.98
N ILE A 308 14.62 5.67 14.54
CA ILE A 308 13.59 5.07 13.67
C ILE A 308 12.22 5.03 14.36
N GLU A 309 12.18 4.88 15.69
CA GLU A 309 10.96 4.93 16.49
C GLU A 309 10.30 6.31 16.40
N GLY A 310 11.11 7.38 16.27
CA GLY A 310 10.62 8.74 16.07
C GLY A 310 9.89 8.93 14.74
N ALA A 311 10.42 8.36 13.65
CA ALA A 311 9.75 8.35 12.36
C ALA A 311 8.46 7.52 12.41
N ALA A 312 8.50 6.36 13.08
CA ALA A 312 7.33 5.50 13.26
C ALA A 312 6.22 6.20 14.04
N LEU A 313 6.55 6.92 15.13
CA LEU A 313 5.60 7.71 15.91
C LEU A 313 5.01 8.87 15.11
N ALA A 314 5.85 9.59 14.35
CA ALA A 314 5.40 10.67 13.49
C ALA A 314 4.40 10.18 12.43
N ALA A 315 4.72 9.10 11.73
CA ALA A 315 3.85 8.51 10.71
C ALA A 315 2.55 7.96 11.32
N SER A 316 2.65 7.20 12.42
CA SER A 316 1.50 6.60 13.12
C SER A 316 0.52 7.68 13.60
N SER A 317 1.03 8.71 14.30
CA SER A 317 0.20 9.81 14.79
C SER A 317 -0.38 10.66 13.65
N ALA A 318 0.38 10.92 12.57
CA ALA A 318 -0.12 11.61 11.39
C ALA A 318 -1.27 10.86 10.71
N PHE A 319 -1.16 9.53 10.57
CA PHE A 319 -2.23 8.69 10.01
C PHE A 319 -3.47 8.65 10.91
N ILE A 320 -3.30 8.63 12.23
CA ILE A 320 -4.42 8.71 13.18
C ILE A 320 -5.13 10.06 13.03
N ILE A 321 -4.40 11.18 13.06
CA ILE A 321 -4.96 12.52 12.86
C ILE A 321 -5.72 12.60 11.53
N ASN A 322 -5.11 12.11 10.44
CA ASN A 322 -5.75 12.05 9.13
C ASN A 322 -7.08 11.30 9.18
N SER A 323 -7.08 10.09 9.76
CA SER A 323 -8.24 9.22 9.80
C SER A 323 -9.37 9.79 10.66
N VAL A 324 -9.02 10.41 11.79
CA VAL A 324 -9.96 11.10 12.69
C VAL A 324 -10.58 12.31 12.01
N LEU A 325 -9.78 13.16 11.36
CA LEU A 325 -10.29 14.33 10.63
C LEU A 325 -11.18 13.92 9.45
N MET A 326 -10.78 12.90 8.67
CA MET A 326 -11.61 12.38 7.59
C MET A 326 -12.96 11.87 8.11
N TYR A 327 -12.96 11.10 9.20
CA TYR A 327 -14.18 10.62 9.82
C TYR A 327 -15.06 11.75 10.37
N HIS A 328 -14.46 12.74 11.03
CA HIS A 328 -15.18 13.91 11.54
C HIS A 328 -15.94 14.62 10.41
N TYR A 329 -15.27 14.90 9.29
CA TYR A 329 -15.91 15.53 8.14
C TYR A 329 -16.91 14.60 7.45
N ALA A 330 -16.62 13.31 7.31
CA ALA A 330 -17.59 12.36 6.74
C ALA A 330 -18.87 12.33 7.57
N ARG A 331 -18.77 12.26 8.91
CA ARG A 331 -19.91 12.31 9.82
C ARG A 331 -20.69 13.61 9.69
N ARG A 332 -19.99 14.76 9.62
CA ARG A 332 -20.61 16.08 9.46
C ARG A 332 -21.41 16.20 8.15
N GLU A 333 -20.81 15.79 7.03
CA GLU A 333 -21.37 16.04 5.69
C GLU A 333 -22.39 14.97 5.26
N SER A 334 -22.20 13.72 5.68
CA SER A 334 -23.07 12.61 5.27
C SER A 334 -23.95 12.04 6.39
N GLY A 335 -23.67 12.35 7.66
CA GLY A 335 -24.37 11.78 8.81
C GLY A 335 -24.01 10.31 9.10
N VAL A 336 -22.93 9.79 8.52
CA VAL A 336 -22.44 8.44 8.86
C VAL A 336 -21.96 8.39 10.30
N ASP A 337 -22.19 7.25 10.96
CA ASP A 337 -21.67 7.01 12.30
C ASP A 337 -21.15 5.58 12.44
N VAL A 338 -20.15 5.41 13.31
CA VAL A 338 -19.54 4.11 13.56
C VAL A 338 -20.43 3.32 14.51
N ASP A 339 -20.71 2.07 14.16
CA ASP A 339 -21.34 1.11 15.06
C ASP A 339 -20.32 0.67 16.14
N ASN A 340 -20.29 1.42 17.25
CA ASN A 340 -19.40 1.15 18.38
C ASN A 340 -19.60 -0.25 18.95
N GLY A 341 -20.82 -0.79 18.90
CA GLY A 341 -21.12 -2.15 19.36
C GLY A 341 -20.45 -3.20 18.47
N ALA A 342 -20.55 -3.06 17.15
CA ALA A 342 -19.83 -3.92 16.20
C ALA A 342 -18.30 -3.77 16.35
N MET A 343 -17.78 -2.54 16.42
CA MET A 343 -16.33 -2.31 16.52
C MET A 343 -15.73 -2.88 17.81
N THR A 344 -16.38 -2.70 18.95
CA THR A 344 -15.91 -3.26 20.22
C THR A 344 -15.88 -4.79 20.18
N ARG A 345 -16.88 -5.43 19.58
CA ARG A 345 -16.92 -6.88 19.40
C ARG A 345 -15.79 -7.37 18.49
N LEU A 346 -15.52 -6.67 17.39
CA LEU A 346 -14.37 -6.96 16.52
C LEU A 346 -13.03 -6.80 17.26
N LEU A 347 -12.89 -5.77 18.09
CA LEU A 347 -11.69 -5.55 18.92
C LEU A 347 -11.50 -6.67 19.95
N VAL A 348 -12.56 -7.11 20.63
CA VAL A 348 -12.50 -8.23 21.58
C VAL A 348 -12.08 -9.52 20.89
N GLY A 349 -12.67 -9.83 19.72
CA GLY A 349 -12.26 -10.98 18.92
C GLY A 349 -10.81 -10.90 18.49
N SER A 350 -10.35 -9.71 18.08
CA SER A 350 -8.96 -9.48 17.65
C SER A 350 -7.97 -9.61 18.81
N ALA A 351 -8.34 -9.14 20.01
CA ALA A 351 -7.57 -9.35 21.23
C ALA A 351 -7.48 -10.83 21.60
N LEU A 352 -8.56 -11.60 21.42
CA LEU A 352 -8.52 -13.05 21.59
C LEU A 352 -7.55 -13.72 20.60
N ALA A 353 -7.60 -13.32 19.32
CA ALA A 353 -6.68 -13.81 18.29
C ALA A 353 -5.22 -13.58 18.68
N MET A 354 -4.93 -12.37 19.17
CA MET A 354 -3.62 -11.95 19.64
C MET A 354 -3.13 -12.77 20.83
N VAL A 355 -3.98 -12.98 21.84
CA VAL A 355 -3.65 -13.78 23.03
C VAL A 355 -3.39 -15.23 22.66
N VAL A 356 -4.21 -15.83 21.80
CA VAL A 356 -4.03 -17.21 21.35
C VAL A 356 -2.77 -17.35 20.50
N ALA A 357 -2.54 -16.47 19.53
CA ALA A 357 -1.34 -16.50 18.70
C ALA A 357 -0.06 -16.33 19.54
N GLY A 358 -0.06 -15.38 20.48
CA GLY A 358 1.06 -15.17 21.41
C GLY A 358 1.28 -16.37 22.33
N GLY A 359 0.21 -16.91 22.92
CA GLY A 359 0.28 -18.09 23.79
C GLY A 359 0.85 -19.30 23.07
N VAL A 360 0.38 -19.59 21.85
CA VAL A 360 0.91 -20.67 21.01
C VAL A 360 2.39 -20.45 20.69
N PHE A 361 2.76 -19.22 20.34
CA PHE A 361 4.15 -18.90 19.98
C PHE A 361 5.11 -19.06 21.17
N LEU A 362 4.69 -18.67 22.38
CA LEU A 362 5.45 -18.83 23.62
C LEU A 362 5.57 -20.31 24.05
N VAL A 363 4.48 -21.08 23.97
CA VAL A 363 4.49 -22.51 24.33
C VAL A 363 5.37 -23.33 23.38
N THR A 364 5.46 -22.91 22.11
CA THR A 364 6.28 -23.58 21.10
C THR A 364 7.73 -23.12 21.07
N ASP A 365 8.14 -22.21 21.97
CA ASP A 365 9.52 -21.70 22.03
C ASP A 365 10.62 -22.74 22.23
N PRO A 366 10.41 -23.79 23.06
CA PRO A 366 11.40 -24.86 23.23
C PRO A 366 11.70 -25.66 21.96
N LEU A 367 10.89 -25.55 20.90
CA LEU A 367 11.13 -26.26 19.62
C LEU A 367 12.33 -25.71 18.85
N GLY A 368 12.85 -24.53 19.23
CA GLY A 368 14.01 -23.89 18.62
C GLY A 368 13.66 -22.82 17.57
N GLN A 369 14.71 -22.22 17.01
CA GLN A 369 14.65 -21.07 16.09
C GLN A 369 15.14 -21.40 14.67
N GLY A 370 15.33 -22.68 14.33
CA GLY A 370 15.68 -23.07 12.96
C GLY A 370 14.60 -22.62 11.97
N PHE A 371 15.00 -22.22 10.75
CA PHE A 371 14.09 -21.59 9.76
C PHE A 371 12.77 -22.35 9.57
N LEU A 372 12.82 -23.67 9.33
CA LEU A 372 11.61 -24.49 9.15
C LEU A 372 10.76 -24.56 10.42
N VAL A 373 11.38 -24.62 11.59
CA VAL A 373 10.67 -24.65 12.87
C VAL A 373 9.97 -23.32 13.11
N LEU A 374 10.68 -22.20 12.90
CA LEU A 374 10.12 -20.86 13.06
C LEU A 374 8.94 -20.62 12.09
N LEU A 375 9.05 -21.09 10.84
CA LEU A 375 7.97 -21.05 9.87
C LEU A 375 6.74 -21.81 10.36
N VAL A 376 6.91 -23.05 10.85
CA VAL A 376 5.81 -23.86 11.38
C VAL A 376 5.19 -23.22 12.62
N ARG A 377 6.00 -22.66 13.52
CA ARG A 377 5.54 -21.95 14.72
C ARG A 377 4.70 -20.72 14.36
N LEU A 378 5.17 -19.90 13.42
CA LEU A 378 4.45 -18.72 12.94
C LEU A 378 3.14 -19.09 12.24
N ALA A 379 3.18 -20.09 11.36
CA ALA A 379 1.98 -20.59 10.69
C ALA A 379 0.97 -21.16 11.69
N GLY A 380 1.43 -21.95 12.66
CA GLY A 380 0.59 -22.51 13.72
C GLY A 380 -0.03 -21.44 14.61
N ALA A 381 0.75 -20.46 15.07
CA ALA A 381 0.27 -19.34 15.86
C ALA A 381 -0.76 -18.50 15.10
N GLY A 382 -0.50 -18.18 13.83
CA GLY A 382 -1.42 -17.44 12.98
C GLY A 382 -2.72 -18.19 12.70
N LEU A 383 -2.65 -19.48 12.37
CA LEU A 383 -3.84 -20.31 12.09
C LEU A 383 -4.71 -20.51 13.34
N LEU A 384 -4.10 -20.78 14.50
CA LEU A 384 -4.84 -20.96 15.75
C LEU A 384 -5.42 -19.64 16.26
N GLY A 385 -4.69 -18.54 16.14
CA GLY A 385 -5.18 -17.20 16.45
C GLY A 385 -6.39 -16.82 15.57
N LEU A 386 -6.28 -17.03 14.26
CA LEU A 386 -7.38 -16.80 13.31
C LEU A 386 -8.56 -17.74 13.58
N GLY A 387 -8.30 -19.01 13.91
CA GLY A 387 -9.34 -19.98 14.27
C GLY A 387 -10.13 -19.55 15.51
N ALA A 388 -9.44 -19.10 16.57
CA ALA A 388 -10.07 -18.57 17.77
C ALA A 388 -10.92 -17.32 17.47
N TYR A 389 -10.41 -16.42 16.62
CA TYR A 389 -11.16 -15.26 16.14
C TYR A 389 -12.45 -15.67 15.41
N LEU A 390 -12.37 -16.59 14.45
CA LEU A 390 -13.53 -17.02 13.66
C LEU A 390 -14.58 -17.73 14.54
N LEU A 391 -14.15 -18.53 15.52
CA LEU A 391 -15.05 -19.15 16.50
C LEU A 391 -15.77 -18.12 17.39
N TYR A 392 -15.08 -17.05 17.78
CA TYR A 392 -15.69 -15.92 18.48
C TYR A 392 -16.66 -15.16 17.56
N TYR A 393 -16.21 -14.85 16.34
CA TYR A 393 -16.97 -14.10 15.35
C TYR A 393 -18.32 -14.76 15.03
N ARG A 394 -18.35 -16.10 14.88
CA ARG A 394 -19.59 -16.88 14.68
C ARG A 394 -20.63 -16.71 15.78
N ARG A 395 -20.20 -16.39 17.00
CA ARG A 395 -21.11 -16.22 18.16
C ARG A 395 -21.62 -14.79 18.30
N VAL A 396 -21.14 -13.87 17.46
CA VAL A 396 -21.37 -12.44 17.65
C VAL A 396 -21.94 -11.79 16.39
N THR A 397 -23.04 -11.07 16.54
CA THR A 397 -23.78 -10.47 15.41
C THR A 397 -23.16 -9.15 14.93
N VAL A 398 -22.12 -9.21 14.10
CA VAL A 398 -21.43 -7.99 13.62
C VAL A 398 -22.24 -7.23 12.55
N PHE A 399 -22.96 -7.95 11.69
CA PHE A 399 -23.74 -7.40 10.58
C PHE A 399 -25.24 -7.54 10.81
N THR A 400 -26.02 -6.58 10.32
CA THR A 400 -27.45 -6.80 10.05
C THR A 400 -27.63 -7.54 8.73
N GLU A 401 -28.77 -8.21 8.54
CA GLU A 401 -29.07 -8.91 7.27
C GLU A 401 -29.07 -7.95 6.07
N GLU A 402 -29.65 -6.75 6.25
CA GLU A 402 -29.69 -5.70 5.24
C GLU A 402 -28.29 -5.16 4.88
N GLU A 403 -27.40 -4.96 5.87
CA GLU A 403 -26.02 -4.56 5.60
C GLU A 403 -25.27 -5.63 4.81
N MET A 404 -25.46 -6.89 5.19
CA MET A 404 -24.80 -8.03 4.55
C MET A 404 -25.24 -8.15 3.08
N GLU A 405 -26.53 -8.03 2.81
CA GLU A 405 -27.09 -8.12 1.45
C GLU A 405 -26.60 -6.97 0.56
N ASN A 406 -26.66 -5.73 1.06
CA ASN A 406 -26.20 -4.56 0.31
C ASN A 406 -24.69 -4.60 0.03
N VAL A 407 -23.87 -5.03 1.00
CA VAL A 407 -22.43 -5.17 0.80
C VAL A 407 -22.12 -6.34 -0.15
N MET A 408 -22.86 -7.46 -0.06
CA MET A 408 -22.71 -8.59 -0.99
C MET A 408 -23.01 -8.19 -2.43
N ALA A 409 -24.09 -7.44 -2.67
CA ALA A 409 -24.46 -6.99 -4.01
C ALA A 409 -23.34 -6.17 -4.69
N VAL A 410 -22.64 -5.34 -3.91
CA VAL A 410 -21.48 -4.57 -4.42
C VAL A 410 -20.22 -5.44 -4.50
N ALA A 411 -20.04 -6.37 -3.56
CA ALA A 411 -18.89 -7.26 -3.48
C ALA A 411 -18.89 -8.40 -4.51
N GLU A 412 -20.02 -8.73 -5.15
CA GLU A 412 -20.08 -9.75 -6.22
C GLU A 412 -19.16 -9.42 -7.41
N HIS A 413 -18.89 -8.13 -7.64
CA HIS A 413 -17.93 -7.69 -8.65
C HIS A 413 -16.45 -7.89 -8.23
N SER A 414 -16.20 -8.22 -6.95
CA SER A 414 -14.88 -8.53 -6.39
C SER A 414 -14.83 -9.97 -5.88
N LYS A 415 -14.15 -10.85 -6.65
CA LYS A 415 -13.96 -12.27 -6.27
C LYS A 415 -13.42 -12.45 -4.84
N LEU A 416 -12.55 -11.54 -4.39
CA LEU A 416 -11.92 -11.60 -3.08
C LEU A 416 -12.90 -11.20 -1.97
N ALA A 417 -13.67 -10.12 -2.15
CA ALA A 417 -14.69 -9.71 -1.19
C ALA A 417 -15.82 -10.76 -1.08
N GLY A 418 -16.24 -11.35 -2.21
CA GLY A 418 -17.21 -12.46 -2.22
C GLY A 418 -16.71 -13.71 -1.48
N LEU A 419 -15.43 -14.08 -1.62
CA LEU A 419 -14.83 -15.20 -0.87
C LEU A 419 -14.84 -14.92 0.64
N ILE A 420 -14.43 -13.72 1.05
CA ILE A 420 -14.41 -13.29 2.46
C ILE A 420 -15.81 -13.38 3.06
N LEU A 421 -16.80 -12.82 2.37
CA LEU A 421 -18.18 -12.81 2.84
C LEU A 421 -18.74 -14.24 2.98
N ARG A 422 -18.38 -15.16 2.07
CA ARG A 422 -18.72 -16.59 2.22
C ARG A 422 -18.08 -17.20 3.46
N ILE A 423 -16.82 -16.91 3.75
CA ILE A 423 -16.13 -17.40 4.96
C ILE A 423 -16.80 -16.86 6.22
N LEU A 424 -17.22 -15.60 6.22
CA LEU A 424 -17.89 -14.95 7.37
C LEU A 424 -19.36 -15.39 7.55
N ARG A 425 -19.99 -15.95 6.51
CA ARG A 425 -21.38 -16.45 6.53
C ARG A 425 -21.50 -17.88 7.08
N ILE A 426 -20.39 -18.62 7.19
CA ILE A 426 -20.30 -19.97 7.78
C ILE A 426 -19.85 -19.85 9.22
#